data_AF-A0A8T3CU05-F1
#
_entry.id   AF-A0A8T3CU05-F1
#
_cell.length_a   1.000
_cell.length_b   1.000
_cell.length_c   1.000
_cell.angle_alpha   90.00
_cell.angle_beta   90.00
_cell.angle_gamma   90.00
#
_symmetry.space_group_name_H-M   'P 1'
#
loop_
_entity.id
_entity.type
_entity.pdbx_description
1 polymer ?
#
loop_
_entity_poly.entity_id
_entity_poly.type
_entity_poly.pdbx_seq_one_letter_code
_entity_poly.pdbx_strand_id
1 'polypeptide(L)'
;MNPAVVAPDGFDVVELSAGVALQPDQRRTLGSIARILQHSAAHKHFQGDSAHLRALNDYITLTHAKFSKFLRAACDVPEPEERFSIDEYSEMVILNKPVIYISISELINTQQLLLEHQDSLCPDPADPLRELLRDLGKVPSIQALVGEGVVSPGDSNAEQILSQYSKMEVSLTLTSKFDVFRSSDDHADVRGILLSTKQLIIDVIRTQPGDTLSEVLRASISHDQEAQHCWMMQRRAQR
;
A
#
# COMPACT_ATOMS: atom_id res chain seq x y z
N MET A 1 6.48 -20.08 -5.44
CA MET A 1 7.74 -20.79 -5.12
C MET A 1 8.11 -21.86 -6.16
N ASN A 2 7.20 -22.74 -6.59
CA ASN A 2 7.56 -23.84 -7.51
C ASN A 2 8.30 -23.40 -8.80
N PRO A 3 7.90 -22.31 -9.49
CA PRO A 3 8.64 -21.82 -10.66
C PRO A 3 10.09 -21.44 -10.36
N ALA A 4 10.35 -20.80 -9.21
CA ALA A 4 11.69 -20.43 -8.77
C ALA A 4 12.58 -21.64 -8.44
N VAL A 5 12.00 -22.79 -8.06
CA VAL A 5 12.76 -24.04 -7.88
C VAL A 5 13.17 -24.63 -9.23
N VAL A 6 12.30 -24.57 -10.24
CA VAL A 6 12.55 -25.16 -11.58
C VAL A 6 13.52 -24.31 -12.40
N ALA A 7 13.45 -22.99 -12.26
CA ALA A 7 14.28 -22.02 -12.98
C ALA A 7 14.84 -20.97 -12.00
N PRO A 8 15.74 -21.34 -11.08
CA PRO A 8 16.25 -20.41 -10.08
C PRO A 8 17.04 -19.23 -10.68
N ASP A 9 17.59 -19.41 -11.88
CA ASP A 9 18.23 -18.39 -12.70
C ASP A 9 17.26 -17.29 -13.17
N GLY A 10 16.00 -17.64 -13.46
CA GLY A 10 14.98 -16.68 -13.92
C GLY A 10 14.21 -15.98 -12.80
N PHE A 11 14.50 -16.31 -11.54
CA PHE A 11 13.86 -15.74 -10.35
C PHE A 11 14.90 -15.16 -9.38
N ASP A 12 16.11 -14.89 -9.86
CA ASP A 12 17.23 -14.30 -9.10
C ASP A 12 17.56 -15.06 -7.79
N VAL A 13 17.35 -16.37 -7.76
CA VAL A 13 17.69 -17.23 -6.62
C VAL A 13 19.17 -17.60 -6.65
N VAL A 14 19.76 -17.67 -7.84
CA VAL A 14 21.17 -18.00 -8.06
C VAL A 14 21.76 -17.03 -9.07
N GLU A 15 22.87 -16.39 -8.72
CA GLU A 15 23.64 -15.58 -9.65
C GLU A 15 24.50 -16.49 -10.55
N LEU A 16 24.18 -16.51 -11.83
CA LEU A 16 25.01 -17.15 -12.85
C LEU A 16 25.79 -16.09 -13.60
N SER A 17 27.03 -16.40 -13.96
CA SER A 17 27.83 -15.53 -14.82
C SER A 17 27.10 -15.25 -16.14
N ALA A 18 27.29 -14.05 -16.69
CA ALA A 18 26.62 -13.61 -17.92
C ALA A 18 26.77 -14.65 -19.05
N GLY A 19 25.64 -15.13 -19.58
CA GLY A 19 25.59 -16.12 -20.66
C GLY A 19 25.69 -17.59 -20.22
N VAL A 20 25.85 -17.87 -18.92
CA VAL A 20 25.81 -19.24 -18.39
C VAL A 20 24.40 -19.56 -17.94
N ALA A 21 23.75 -20.53 -18.59
CA ALA A 21 22.47 -21.08 -18.16
C ALA A 21 22.66 -22.36 -17.34
N LEU A 22 21.66 -22.71 -16.55
CA LEU A 22 21.60 -24.02 -15.89
C LEU A 22 21.74 -25.14 -16.91
N GLN A 23 22.57 -26.13 -16.58
CA GLN A 23 22.73 -27.31 -17.42
C GLN A 23 21.40 -28.07 -17.53
N PRO A 24 21.07 -28.68 -18.68
CA PRO A 24 19.82 -29.39 -18.88
C PRO A 24 19.53 -30.45 -17.80
N ASP A 25 20.56 -31.15 -17.32
CA ASP A 25 20.42 -32.19 -16.29
C ASP A 25 20.14 -31.62 -14.90
N GLN A 26 20.72 -30.46 -14.57
CA GLN A 26 20.39 -29.73 -13.34
C GLN A 26 18.93 -29.29 -13.36
N ARG A 27 18.47 -28.73 -14.50
CA ARG A 27 17.09 -28.30 -14.69
C ARG A 27 16.11 -29.49 -14.62
N ARG A 28 16.47 -30.65 -15.18
CA ARG A 28 15.66 -31.88 -15.06
C ARG A 28 15.55 -32.36 -13.61
N THR A 29 16.64 -32.30 -12.86
CA THR A 29 16.68 -32.69 -11.44
C THR A 29 15.81 -31.76 -10.58
N LEU A 30 15.98 -30.45 -10.74
CA LEU A 30 15.16 -29.44 -10.07
C LEU A 30 13.68 -29.56 -10.43
N GLY A 31 13.36 -29.83 -11.70
CA GLY A 31 12.00 -30.13 -12.15
C GLY A 31 11.39 -31.35 -11.47
N SER A 32 12.19 -32.38 -11.20
CA SER A 32 11.73 -33.59 -10.49
C SER A 32 11.49 -33.30 -9.00
N ILE A 33 12.36 -32.52 -8.36
CA ILE A 33 12.18 -32.07 -6.97
C ILE A 33 10.92 -31.21 -6.85
N ALA A 34 10.76 -30.22 -7.73
CA ALA A 34 9.59 -29.36 -7.80
C ALA A 34 8.29 -30.16 -7.94
N ARG A 35 8.31 -31.23 -8.76
CA ARG A 35 7.16 -32.15 -8.89
C ARG A 35 6.82 -32.84 -7.57
N ILE A 36 7.81 -33.36 -6.84
CA ILE A 36 7.58 -33.99 -5.53
C ILE A 36 7.03 -32.99 -4.52
N LEU A 37 7.58 -31.77 -4.48
CA LEU A 37 7.11 -30.70 -3.59
C LEU A 37 5.66 -30.29 -3.92
N GLN A 38 5.32 -30.17 -5.20
CA GLN A 38 3.97 -29.86 -5.66
C GLN A 38 2.96 -30.94 -5.26
N HIS A 39 3.31 -32.22 -5.45
CA HIS A 39 2.48 -33.34 -5.01
C HIS A 39 2.35 -33.39 -3.48
N SER A 40 3.41 -33.08 -2.75
CA SER A 40 3.40 -32.99 -1.28
C SER A 40 2.50 -31.87 -0.79
N ALA A 41 2.57 -30.69 -1.40
CA ALA A 41 1.73 -29.55 -1.04
C ALA A 41 0.24 -29.81 -1.33
N ALA A 42 -0.08 -30.52 -2.41
CA ALA A 42 -1.45 -30.84 -2.81
C ALA A 42 -2.01 -32.15 -2.22
N HIS A 43 -1.25 -32.85 -1.37
CA HIS A 43 -1.56 -34.20 -0.89
C HIS A 43 -1.94 -35.20 -2.00
N LYS A 44 -1.27 -35.10 -3.16
CA LYS A 44 -1.61 -35.90 -4.34
C LYS A 44 -0.60 -37.03 -4.52
N HIS A 45 -1.03 -38.27 -4.33
CA HIS A 45 -0.19 -39.44 -4.60
C HIS A 45 0.08 -39.65 -6.09
N PHE A 46 1.24 -40.21 -6.40
CA PHE A 46 1.56 -40.68 -7.75
C PHE A 46 0.76 -41.95 -8.07
N GLN A 47 0.06 -41.92 -9.21
CA GLN A 47 -0.77 -43.01 -9.74
C GLN A 47 -0.65 -43.04 -11.28
N GLY A 48 -1.18 -44.10 -11.93
CA GLY A 48 -1.19 -44.22 -13.40
C GLY A 48 0.20 -44.19 -14.03
N ASP A 49 0.43 -43.25 -14.96
CA ASP A 49 1.65 -43.08 -15.74
C ASP A 49 2.93 -42.85 -14.90
N SER A 50 2.76 -42.51 -13.62
CA SER A 50 3.86 -42.34 -12.65
C SER A 50 3.97 -43.52 -11.67
N ALA A 51 3.54 -44.73 -12.06
CA ALA A 51 3.54 -45.90 -11.18
C ALA A 51 4.91 -46.23 -10.55
N HIS A 52 6.01 -45.95 -11.27
CA HIS A 52 7.38 -46.12 -10.78
C HIS A 52 7.70 -45.19 -9.59
N LEU A 53 6.95 -44.11 -9.38
CA LEU A 53 7.12 -43.16 -8.27
C LEU A 53 6.21 -43.48 -7.08
N ARG A 54 5.43 -44.57 -7.11
CA ARG A 54 4.51 -44.95 -6.03
C ARG A 54 5.21 -45.13 -4.69
N ALA A 55 6.46 -45.58 -4.68
CA ALA A 55 7.27 -45.73 -3.46
C ALA A 55 7.48 -44.40 -2.71
N LEU A 56 7.28 -43.25 -3.37
CA LEU A 56 7.39 -41.93 -2.74
C LEU A 56 6.09 -41.47 -2.07
N ASN A 57 4.97 -42.19 -2.21
CA ASN A 57 3.67 -41.74 -1.68
C ASN A 57 3.67 -41.60 -0.15
N ASP A 58 4.40 -42.45 0.57
CA ASP A 58 4.56 -42.31 2.02
C ASP A 58 5.31 -41.02 2.38
N TYR A 59 6.34 -40.67 1.60
CA TYR A 59 7.06 -39.41 1.74
C TYR A 59 6.18 -38.20 1.42
N ILE A 60 5.31 -38.29 0.40
CA ILE A 60 4.31 -37.26 0.08
C ILE A 60 3.38 -37.03 1.27
N THR A 61 2.85 -38.09 1.88
CA THR A 61 1.97 -38.01 3.05
C THR A 61 2.66 -37.34 4.24
N LEU A 62 3.89 -37.77 4.56
CA LEU A 62 4.68 -37.18 5.64
C LEU A 62 5.00 -35.71 5.39
N THR A 63 5.38 -35.36 4.17
CA THR A 63 5.76 -34.00 3.80
C THR A 63 4.56 -33.08 3.73
N HIS A 64 3.39 -33.57 3.31
CA HIS A 64 2.14 -32.82 3.36
C HIS A 64 1.83 -32.35 4.79
N ALA A 65 1.99 -33.20 5.80
CA ALA A 65 1.77 -32.81 7.19
C ALA A 65 2.70 -31.64 7.62
N LYS A 66 3.96 -31.64 7.15
CA LYS A 66 4.89 -30.53 7.36
C LYS A 66 4.45 -29.27 6.61
N PHE A 67 4.01 -29.40 5.36
CA PHE A 67 3.44 -28.28 4.58
C PHE A 67 2.22 -27.67 5.26
N SER A 68 1.30 -28.48 5.78
CA SER A 68 0.13 -27.95 6.50
C SER A 68 0.54 -27.16 7.74
N LYS A 69 1.54 -27.63 8.51
CA LYS A 69 2.06 -26.89 9.66
C LYS A 69 2.71 -25.57 9.21
N PHE A 70 3.52 -25.61 8.16
CA PHE A 70 4.17 -24.42 7.60
C PHE A 70 3.15 -23.39 7.09
N LEU A 71 2.16 -23.81 6.31
CA LEU A 71 1.12 -22.91 5.77
C LEU A 71 0.29 -22.26 6.89
N ARG A 72 -0.07 -23.02 7.93
CA ARG A 72 -0.75 -22.44 9.10
C ARG A 72 0.09 -21.37 9.78
N ALA A 73 1.38 -21.65 10.01
CA ALA A 73 2.28 -20.66 10.59
C ALA A 73 2.51 -19.44 9.67
N ALA A 74 2.49 -19.63 8.36
CA ALA A 74 2.63 -18.53 7.40
C ALA A 74 1.36 -17.64 7.32
N CYS A 75 0.19 -18.19 7.65
CA CYS A 75 -1.06 -17.43 7.77
C CYS A 75 -1.23 -16.74 9.13
N ASP A 76 -0.41 -17.09 10.12
CA ASP A 76 -0.43 -16.50 11.45
C ASP A 76 0.40 -15.20 11.43
N VAL A 77 -0.22 -14.13 10.96
CA VAL A 77 0.38 -12.80 10.80
C VAL A 77 -0.45 -11.74 11.54
N PRO A 78 0.19 -10.69 12.07
CA PRO A 78 -0.53 -9.60 12.73
C PRO A 78 -1.42 -8.86 11.72
N GLU A 79 -2.47 -8.22 12.25
CA GLU A 79 -3.33 -7.36 11.45
C GLU A 79 -2.53 -6.18 10.86
N PRO A 80 -2.92 -5.65 9.69
CA PRO A 80 -2.20 -4.55 9.03
C PRO A 80 -2.02 -3.32 9.93
N GLU A 81 -3.02 -2.97 10.73
CA GLU A 81 -2.99 -1.82 11.64
C GLU A 81 -1.87 -1.96 12.68
N GLU A 82 -1.71 -3.16 13.26
CA GLU A 82 -0.62 -3.46 14.18
C GLU A 82 0.73 -3.50 13.46
N ARG A 83 0.77 -4.11 12.26
CA ARG A 83 2.01 -4.29 11.50
C ARG A 83 2.61 -2.98 11.01
N PHE A 84 1.75 -2.06 10.56
CA PHE A 84 2.16 -0.79 9.99
C PHE A 84 2.02 0.38 10.98
N SER A 85 1.44 0.15 12.15
CA SER A 85 1.12 1.19 13.13
C SER A 85 0.28 2.32 12.50
N ILE A 86 -0.70 1.95 11.66
CA ILE A 86 -1.58 2.87 10.95
C ILE A 86 -3.00 2.69 11.50
N ASP A 87 -3.62 3.81 11.86
CA ASP A 87 -5.00 3.92 12.34
C ASP A 87 -5.78 4.97 11.51
N GLU A 88 -7.05 5.18 11.88
CA GLU A 88 -7.97 6.11 11.21
C GLU A 88 -7.52 7.58 11.25
N TYR A 89 -6.62 7.96 12.17
CA TYR A 89 -6.11 9.33 12.31
C TYR A 89 -4.71 9.49 11.74
N SER A 90 -4.06 8.40 11.35
CA SER A 90 -2.68 8.41 10.89
C SER A 90 -2.51 9.33 9.68
N GLU A 91 -3.48 9.37 8.76
CA GLU A 91 -3.47 10.32 7.63
C GLU A 91 -3.45 11.79 8.09
N MET A 92 -4.13 12.13 9.19
CA MET A 92 -4.17 13.49 9.75
C MET A 92 -2.84 13.91 10.39
N VAL A 93 -1.99 12.95 10.77
CA VAL A 93 -0.71 13.19 11.44
C VAL A 93 0.47 13.14 10.45
N ILE A 94 0.26 12.61 9.24
CA ILE A 94 1.29 12.57 8.18
C ILE A 94 1.69 14.00 7.79
N LEU A 95 2.94 14.37 8.13
CA LEU A 95 3.52 15.67 7.78
C LEU A 95 3.89 15.77 6.29
N ASN A 96 4.30 14.64 5.70
CA ASN A 96 4.78 14.57 4.33
C ASN A 96 3.68 14.03 3.42
N LYS A 97 3.16 14.88 2.55
CA LYS A 97 2.13 14.47 1.59
C LYS A 97 2.63 13.33 0.70
N PRO A 98 1.82 12.28 0.49
CA PRO A 98 2.23 11.18 -0.37
C PRO A 98 2.41 11.67 -1.80
N VAL A 99 3.48 11.19 -2.46
CA VAL A 99 3.80 11.52 -3.85
C VAL A 99 3.69 10.24 -4.67
N ILE A 100 2.84 10.26 -5.69
CA ILE A 100 2.74 9.18 -6.68
C ILE A 100 3.60 9.55 -7.89
N TYR A 101 4.44 8.62 -8.30
CA TYR A 101 5.15 8.66 -9.58
C TYR A 101 4.40 7.75 -10.55
N ILE A 102 3.90 8.33 -11.64
CA ILE A 102 3.04 7.63 -12.61
C ILE A 102 3.33 8.15 -14.01
N SER A 103 3.30 7.30 -15.03
CA SER A 103 3.39 7.76 -16.42
C SER A 103 2.07 8.40 -16.91
N ILE A 104 2.16 9.26 -17.92
CA ILE A 104 0.96 9.85 -18.55
C ILE A 104 0.00 8.75 -19.06
N SER A 105 0.54 7.68 -19.66
CA SER A 105 -0.28 6.57 -20.13
C SER A 105 -1.01 5.85 -18.99
N GLU A 106 -0.31 5.57 -17.88
CA GLU A 106 -0.93 4.91 -16.72
C GLU A 106 -1.99 5.80 -16.08
N LEU A 107 -1.76 7.12 -16.02
CA LEU A 107 -2.72 8.09 -15.51
C LEU A 107 -4.03 8.07 -16.34
N ILE A 108 -3.92 8.16 -17.66
CA ILE A 108 -5.07 8.10 -18.58
C ILE A 108 -5.81 6.77 -18.45
N ASN A 109 -5.07 5.66 -18.46
CA ASN A 109 -5.64 4.31 -18.33
C ASN A 109 -6.36 4.14 -16.99
N THR A 110 -5.80 4.67 -15.90
CA THR A 110 -6.43 4.62 -14.57
C THR A 110 -7.75 5.38 -14.57
N GLN A 111 -7.79 6.62 -15.09
CA GLN A 111 -9.03 7.39 -15.18
C GLN A 111 -10.07 6.70 -16.07
N GLN A 112 -9.64 6.11 -17.18
CA GLN A 112 -10.53 5.38 -18.08
C GLN A 112 -11.18 4.18 -17.37
N LEU A 113 -10.40 3.36 -16.68
CA LEU A 113 -10.90 2.20 -15.94
C LEU A 113 -11.84 2.62 -14.80
N LEU A 114 -11.54 3.71 -14.10
CA LEU A 114 -12.40 4.25 -13.05
C LEU A 114 -13.78 4.68 -13.59
N LEU A 115 -13.81 5.33 -14.75
CA LEU A 115 -15.07 5.73 -15.40
C LEU A 115 -15.83 4.54 -15.97
N GLU A 116 -15.14 3.57 -16.59
CA GLU A 116 -15.76 2.37 -17.15
C GLU A 116 -16.43 1.52 -16.08
N HIS A 117 -15.82 1.42 -14.89
CA HIS A 117 -16.31 0.59 -13.79
C HIS A 117 -16.93 1.40 -12.65
N GLN A 118 -17.29 2.66 -12.88
CA GLN A 118 -17.80 3.58 -11.86
C GLN A 118 -19.01 2.99 -11.11
N ASP A 119 -19.98 2.41 -11.81
CA ASP A 119 -21.19 1.86 -11.16
C ASP A 119 -20.91 0.64 -10.27
N SER A 120 -19.82 -0.08 -10.52
CA SER A 120 -19.39 -1.21 -9.69
C SER A 120 -18.55 -0.79 -8.50
N LEU A 121 -17.75 0.27 -8.62
CA LEU A 121 -16.86 0.77 -7.57
C LEU A 121 -17.62 1.61 -6.54
N CYS A 122 -18.52 2.46 -7.02
CA CYS A 122 -19.32 3.36 -6.19
C CYS A 122 -20.82 3.17 -6.50
N PRO A 123 -21.47 2.12 -5.98
CA PRO A 123 -22.90 1.89 -6.22
C PRO A 123 -23.78 2.96 -5.56
N ASP A 124 -23.30 3.59 -4.48
CA ASP A 124 -23.99 4.69 -3.81
C ASP A 124 -23.80 6.01 -4.60
N PRO A 125 -24.87 6.73 -4.95
CA PRO A 125 -24.77 8.06 -5.55
C PRO A 125 -24.08 9.11 -4.65
N ALA A 126 -24.04 8.90 -3.32
CA ALA A 126 -23.38 9.79 -2.36
C ALA A 126 -21.89 9.47 -2.13
N ASP A 127 -21.31 8.53 -2.88
CA ASP A 127 -19.92 8.14 -2.74
C ASP A 127 -18.95 9.31 -3.08
N PRO A 128 -17.99 9.65 -2.20
CA PRO A 128 -16.98 10.69 -2.45
C PRO A 128 -16.20 10.50 -3.76
N LEU A 129 -15.99 9.27 -4.21
CA LEU A 129 -15.32 8.98 -5.48
C LEU A 129 -16.13 9.47 -6.67
N ARG A 130 -17.46 9.37 -6.64
CA ARG A 130 -18.32 9.91 -7.72
C ARG A 130 -18.18 11.42 -7.85
N GLU A 131 -18.10 12.11 -6.71
CA GLU A 131 -17.87 13.55 -6.70
C GLU A 131 -16.51 13.90 -7.33
N LEU A 132 -15.44 13.19 -6.95
CA LEU A 132 -14.11 13.40 -7.53
C LEU A 132 -14.09 13.12 -9.04
N LEU A 133 -14.70 12.03 -9.50
CA LEU A 133 -14.76 11.68 -10.92
C LEU A 133 -15.57 12.69 -11.73
N ARG A 134 -16.67 13.22 -11.15
CA ARG A 134 -17.47 14.27 -11.78
C ARG A 134 -16.66 15.55 -11.97
N ASP A 135 -15.88 15.94 -10.95
CA ASP A 135 -15.04 17.14 -11.01
C ASP A 135 -13.86 16.97 -11.98
N LEU A 136 -13.30 15.76 -12.05
CA LEU A 136 -12.22 15.42 -12.97
C LEU A 136 -12.71 15.38 -14.43
N GLY A 137 -13.98 15.03 -14.64
CA GLY A 137 -14.63 15.07 -15.95
C GLY A 137 -14.17 13.97 -16.91
N LYS A 138 -14.09 14.31 -18.21
CA LYS A 138 -13.76 13.35 -19.26
C LYS A 138 -12.27 13.01 -19.25
N VAL A 139 -11.95 11.81 -19.73
CA VAL A 139 -10.56 11.38 -19.91
C VAL A 139 -9.83 12.35 -20.85
N PRO A 140 -8.74 12.99 -20.40
CA PRO A 140 -7.97 13.92 -21.23
C PRO A 140 -7.14 13.16 -22.27
N SER A 141 -6.88 13.80 -23.41
CA SER A 141 -5.91 13.28 -24.38
C SER A 141 -4.47 13.57 -23.91
N ILE A 142 -3.50 12.82 -24.45
CA ILE A 142 -2.06 13.07 -24.19
C ILE A 142 -1.70 14.52 -24.54
N GLN A 143 -2.28 15.07 -25.63
CA GLN A 143 -2.06 16.46 -26.05
C GLN A 143 -2.62 17.47 -25.04
N ALA A 144 -3.78 17.19 -24.44
CA ALA A 144 -4.36 18.07 -23.42
C ALA A 144 -3.52 18.08 -22.12
N LEU A 145 -2.85 16.98 -21.79
CA LEU A 145 -2.01 16.85 -20.59
C LEU A 145 -0.61 17.48 -20.76
N VAL A 146 -0.01 17.39 -21.95
CA VAL A 146 1.35 17.89 -22.21
C VAL A 146 1.33 19.31 -22.81
N GLY A 147 0.24 19.69 -23.47
CA GLY A 147 0.03 20.99 -24.10
C GLY A 147 -0.29 20.88 -25.59
N GLU A 148 -1.24 21.69 -26.08
CA GLU A 148 -1.74 21.64 -27.46
C GLU A 148 -0.70 22.02 -28.53
N GLY A 149 0.48 22.53 -28.15
CA GLY A 149 1.56 22.92 -29.07
C GLY A 149 2.57 21.81 -29.41
N VAL A 150 2.37 20.60 -28.90
CA VAL A 150 3.40 19.53 -28.92
C VAL A 150 3.41 18.71 -30.22
N VAL A 151 2.30 18.68 -30.94
CA VAL A 151 2.16 17.96 -32.22
C VAL A 151 1.46 18.88 -33.21
N SER A 152 2.14 19.27 -34.28
CA SER A 152 1.50 20.04 -35.35
C SER A 152 0.75 19.09 -36.30
N PRO A 153 -0.39 19.51 -36.89
CA PRO A 153 -1.20 18.67 -37.79
C PRO A 153 -0.54 18.33 -39.15
N GLY A 154 0.79 18.33 -39.23
CA GLY A 154 1.58 17.95 -40.40
C GLY A 154 2.86 17.17 -40.08
N ASP A 155 3.09 16.77 -38.83
CA ASP A 155 4.31 16.07 -38.42
C ASP A 155 4.25 14.58 -38.78
N SER A 156 5.11 14.14 -39.71
CA SER A 156 5.28 12.73 -40.08
C SER A 156 5.67 11.83 -38.90
N ASN A 157 6.11 12.43 -37.80
CA ASN A 157 6.58 11.76 -36.59
C ASN A 157 5.62 11.88 -35.38
N ALA A 158 4.39 12.35 -35.59
CA ALA A 158 3.41 12.59 -34.53
C ALA A 158 3.19 11.36 -33.63
N GLU A 159 3.08 10.16 -34.21
CA GLU A 159 2.88 8.92 -33.43
C GLU A 159 4.06 8.60 -32.53
N GLN A 160 5.30 8.76 -33.01
CA GLN A 160 6.49 8.51 -32.18
C GLN A 160 6.59 9.54 -31.05
N ILE A 161 6.30 10.80 -31.34
CA ILE A 161 6.28 11.89 -30.36
C ILE A 161 5.25 11.59 -29.27
N LEU A 162 4.03 11.22 -29.63
CA LEU A 162 2.98 10.81 -28.67
C LEU A 162 3.39 9.58 -27.85
N SER A 163 4.08 8.61 -28.47
CA SER A 163 4.57 7.42 -27.77
C SER A 163 5.70 7.70 -26.76
N GLN A 164 6.44 8.80 -26.94
CA GLN A 164 7.43 9.25 -25.96
C GLN A 164 6.75 9.95 -24.79
N TYR A 165 5.78 10.82 -25.08
CA TYR A 165 5.02 11.51 -24.03
C TYR A 165 4.15 10.57 -23.21
N SER A 166 3.63 9.49 -23.79
CA SER A 166 2.88 8.48 -23.04
C SER A 166 3.73 7.79 -21.96
N LYS A 167 5.04 7.66 -22.19
CA LYS A 167 6.02 7.07 -21.24
C LYS A 167 6.61 8.09 -20.28
N MET A 168 6.30 9.37 -20.42
CA MET A 168 6.82 10.40 -19.54
C MET A 168 6.27 10.22 -18.13
N GLU A 169 7.16 10.16 -17.14
CA GLU A 169 6.79 10.08 -15.74
C GLU A 169 6.44 11.47 -15.18
N VAL A 170 5.35 11.53 -14.43
CA VAL A 170 4.94 12.72 -13.69
C VAL A 170 4.84 12.38 -12.21
N SER A 171 5.15 13.36 -11.37
CA SER A 171 5.00 13.27 -9.92
C SER A 171 3.76 14.03 -9.47
N LEU A 172 2.86 13.35 -8.76
CA LEU A 172 1.62 13.91 -8.24
C LEU A 172 1.69 13.91 -6.72
N THR A 173 1.71 15.10 -6.11
CA THR A 173 1.59 15.23 -4.66
C THR A 173 0.12 15.19 -4.28
N LEU A 174 -0.29 14.15 -3.56
CA LEU A 174 -1.68 13.94 -3.19
C LEU A 174 -2.10 14.90 -2.09
N THR A 175 -3.32 15.41 -2.24
CA THR A 175 -4.01 16.17 -1.21
C THR A 175 -5.45 15.73 -1.15
N SER A 176 -5.94 15.39 0.03
CA SER A 176 -7.36 15.07 0.21
C SER A 176 -8.23 16.30 -0.07
N LYS A 177 -9.24 16.13 -0.92
CA LYS A 177 -10.29 17.14 -1.15
C LYS A 177 -11.21 17.23 0.07
N PHE A 178 -11.48 16.08 0.69
CA PHE A 178 -12.38 15.94 1.85
C PHE A 178 -11.64 16.10 3.17
N ASP A 179 -10.46 16.71 3.16
CA ASP A 179 -9.74 17.04 4.36
C ASP A 179 -10.67 17.85 5.27
N VAL A 180 -11.08 17.23 6.39
CA VAL A 180 -12.01 17.79 7.37
C VAL A 180 -11.52 19.16 7.85
N PHE A 181 -10.20 19.39 7.80
CA PHE A 181 -9.56 20.64 8.20
C PHE A 181 -9.52 21.71 7.11
N ARG A 182 -9.95 21.42 5.86
CA ARG A 182 -9.95 22.36 4.72
C ARG A 182 -11.33 22.68 4.16
N SER A 183 -12.41 22.15 4.71
CA SER A 183 -13.77 22.56 4.33
C SER A 183 -14.01 24.05 4.67
N SER A 184 -13.72 24.92 3.72
CA SER A 184 -14.31 26.25 3.56
C SER A 184 -15.83 26.03 3.38
N ASP A 185 -16.71 26.37 4.32
CA ASP A 185 -16.95 27.75 4.75
C ASP A 185 -17.49 27.92 6.18
N ASP A 186 -17.55 26.87 7.04
CA ASP A 186 -18.18 26.99 8.38
C ASP A 186 -17.39 26.37 9.57
N HIS A 187 -16.25 25.72 9.33
CA HIS A 187 -15.51 24.99 10.38
C HIS A 187 -14.03 25.37 10.49
N ALA A 188 -13.70 26.66 10.35
CA ALA A 188 -12.37 27.20 10.65
C ALA A 188 -11.85 26.85 12.06
N ASP A 189 -12.73 26.42 12.96
CA ASP A 189 -12.39 26.07 14.34
C ASP A 189 -12.02 24.60 14.56
N VAL A 190 -12.25 23.65 13.64
CA VAL A 190 -11.93 22.22 13.96
C VAL A 190 -10.42 21.99 14.06
N ARG A 191 -9.65 22.60 13.15
CA ARG A 191 -8.18 22.58 13.22
C ARG A 191 -7.67 23.37 14.42
N GLY A 192 -8.31 24.50 14.72
CA GLY A 192 -8.02 25.33 15.89
C GLY A 192 -8.27 24.58 17.20
N ILE A 193 -9.40 23.90 17.32
CA ILE A 193 -9.81 23.02 18.41
C ILE A 193 -8.83 21.85 18.54
N LEU A 194 -8.42 21.20 17.43
CA LEU A 194 -7.45 20.11 17.49
C LEU A 194 -6.09 20.60 17.99
N LEU A 195 -5.58 21.72 17.45
CA LEU A 195 -4.34 22.33 17.90
C LEU A 195 -4.42 22.76 19.36
N SER A 196 -5.54 23.35 19.76
CA SER A 196 -5.81 23.75 21.15
C SER A 196 -5.87 22.54 22.07
N THR A 197 -6.57 21.47 21.68
CA THR A 197 -6.69 20.21 22.43
C THR A 197 -5.34 19.52 22.55
N LYS A 198 -4.57 19.43 21.46
CA LYS A 198 -3.19 18.92 21.49
C LYS A 198 -2.34 19.72 22.46
N GLN A 199 -2.48 21.04 22.45
CA GLN A 199 -1.72 21.92 23.30
C GLN A 199 -2.12 21.79 24.79
N LEU A 200 -3.41 21.58 25.08
CA LEU A 200 -3.92 21.26 26.42
C LEU A 200 -3.37 19.92 26.91
N ILE A 201 -3.39 18.88 26.06
CA ILE A 201 -2.82 17.56 26.37
C ILE A 201 -1.32 17.67 26.68
N ILE A 202 -0.56 18.48 25.94
CA ILE A 202 0.86 18.72 26.20
C ILE A 202 1.08 19.34 27.60
N ASP A 203 0.22 20.26 28.03
CA ASP A 203 0.35 20.87 29.36
C ASP A 203 0.03 19.90 30.48
N VAL A 204 -0.93 19.01 30.26
CA VAL A 204 -1.28 17.91 31.18
C VAL A 204 -0.10 16.94 31.30
N ILE A 205 0.50 16.50 30.18
CA ILE A 205 1.70 15.64 30.16
C ILE A 205 2.87 16.28 30.92
N ARG A 206 3.02 17.61 30.86
CA ARG A 206 4.12 18.33 31.54
C ARG A 206 3.94 18.48 33.04
N THR A 207 2.72 18.36 33.55
CA THR A 207 2.39 18.62 34.96
C THR A 207 2.13 17.35 35.75
N GLN A 208 1.73 16.28 35.08
CA GLN A 208 1.32 15.04 35.72
C GLN A 208 2.31 13.92 35.41
N PRO A 209 2.63 13.06 36.40
CA PRO A 209 3.54 11.95 36.23
C PRO A 209 2.87 10.79 35.47
N GLY A 210 3.60 10.15 34.57
CA GLY A 210 3.16 8.95 33.85
C GLY A 210 3.99 8.72 32.60
N ASP A 211 4.21 7.46 32.25
CA ASP A 211 5.00 7.08 31.08
C ASP A 211 4.14 6.97 29.81
N THR A 212 2.83 6.77 29.99
CA THR A 212 1.84 6.75 28.90
C THR A 212 0.76 7.82 29.10
N LEU A 213 0.24 8.36 27.99
CA LEU A 213 -0.85 9.35 28.02
C LEU A 213 -2.09 8.82 28.78
N SER A 214 -2.37 7.53 28.64
CA SER A 214 -3.46 6.84 29.33
C SER A 214 -3.33 6.87 30.86
N GLU A 215 -2.11 6.71 31.37
CA GLU A 215 -1.82 6.78 32.82
C GLU A 215 -1.89 8.22 33.30
N VAL A 216 -1.29 9.15 32.55
CA VAL A 216 -1.34 10.58 32.81
C VAL A 216 -2.79 11.06 32.96
N LEU A 217 -3.68 10.71 32.03
CA LEU A 217 -5.08 11.15 32.06
C LEU A 217 -5.93 10.49 33.17
N ARG A 218 -5.50 9.35 33.71
CA ARG A 218 -6.22 8.63 34.79
C ARG A 218 -5.62 8.87 36.18
N ALA A 219 -4.46 9.50 36.26
CA ALA A 219 -3.80 9.78 37.52
C ALA A 219 -4.62 10.76 38.36
N SER A 220 -4.67 10.52 39.67
CA SER A 220 -5.25 11.47 40.61
C SER A 220 -4.35 12.70 40.73
N ILE A 221 -4.94 13.88 40.56
CA ILE A 221 -4.23 15.17 40.46
C ILE A 221 -3.96 15.73 41.87
N SER A 222 -2.72 16.15 42.13
CA SER A 222 -2.34 16.90 43.34
C SER A 222 -2.59 18.40 43.19
N HIS A 223 -2.86 19.08 44.30
CA HIS A 223 -3.10 20.53 44.33
C HIS A 223 -1.93 21.36 43.74
N ASP A 224 -0.69 20.89 43.91
CA ASP A 224 0.49 21.56 43.34
C ASP A 224 0.55 21.43 41.81
N GLN A 225 0.13 20.28 41.27
CA GLN A 225 0.10 20.01 39.84
C GLN A 225 -0.99 20.85 39.14
N GLU A 226 -2.15 20.99 39.79
CA GLU A 226 -3.24 21.84 39.32
C GLU A 226 -2.82 23.32 39.30
N ALA A 227 -2.16 23.79 40.36
CA ALA A 227 -1.63 25.16 40.41
C ALA A 227 -0.60 25.42 39.29
N GLN A 228 0.28 24.46 39.02
CA GLN A 228 1.27 24.56 37.95
C GLN A 228 0.64 24.54 36.55
N HIS A 229 -0.40 23.72 36.34
CA HIS A 229 -1.19 23.72 35.12
C HIS A 229 -1.90 25.06 34.90
N CYS A 230 -2.60 25.58 35.92
CA CYS A 230 -3.25 26.89 35.87
C CYS A 230 -2.26 28.02 35.55
N TRP A 231 -1.06 28.00 36.14
CA TRP A 231 -0.01 28.96 35.84
C TRP A 231 0.43 28.91 34.38
N MET A 232 0.60 27.72 33.80
CA MET A 232 0.95 27.57 32.39
C MET A 232 -0.16 28.06 31.45
N MET A 233 -1.42 27.80 31.79
CA MET A 233 -2.57 28.32 31.03
C MET A 233 -2.61 29.86 31.04
N GLN A 234 -2.45 30.48 32.21
CA GLN A 234 -2.42 31.94 32.34
C GLN A 234 -1.25 32.55 31.56
N ARG A 235 -0.07 31.94 31.62
CA ARG A 235 1.10 32.40 30.86
C ARG A 235 0.91 32.30 29.35
N ARG A 236 0.09 31.36 28.88
CA ARG A 236 -0.26 31.24 27.46
C ARG A 236 -1.30 32.28 27.04
N ALA A 237 -2.32 32.53 27.85
CA ALA A 237 -3.37 33.51 27.55
C ALA A 237 -2.84 34.95 27.44
N GLN A 238 -1.64 35.22 27.96
CA GLN A 238 -0.95 36.51 27.87
C GLN A 238 -0.03 36.66 26.64
N ARG A 239 0.09 35.64 25.79
CA ARG A 239 0.87 35.67 24.54
C ARG A 239 -0.05 35.77 23.33
#